data_AF-A0A0D3I7T5-F1
#
_entry.id   AF-A0A0D3I7T5-F1
#
_cell.length_a   1.000
_cell.length_b   1.000
_cell.length_c   1.000
_cell.angle_alpha   90.00
_cell.angle_beta   90.00
_cell.angle_gamma   90.00
#
_symmetry.space_group_name_H-M   'P 1'
#
loop_
_entity.id
_entity.type
_entity.pdbx_description
1 polymer ?
#
loop_
_entity_poly.entity_id
_entity_poly.type
_entity_poly.pdbx_seq_one_letter_code
_entity_poly.pdbx_strand_id
1 'polypeptide(L)'
;MSLGDAIGRNQTLTRLNLSLNDIAPEGGASLARGLRGNTSLTQLTLVRCGLGPGGGRALGEALETNRHLLSLDVEQNDLGVEGGVAFGRALAVNTSLATGMRSNRIGYGLERATAFAKALEVKSPLTCLGMSVTRELVAHLPLNLAQNELGAVGGAAFAAALRRNTGLRRNSTCGATSSDRTVARQSGLTRLDLSDNAIGSDGVSSL
;
A
#
# COMPACT_ATOMS: atom_id res chain seq x y z
N MET A 1 3.23 16.24 24.89
CA MET A 1 3.83 15.15 24.09
C MET A 1 2.74 14.60 23.20
N SER A 2 2.92 14.59 21.89
CA SER A 2 1.90 14.07 20.97
C SER A 2 1.95 12.54 20.91
N LEU A 3 0.88 11.90 20.43
CA LEU A 3 0.87 10.45 20.21
C LEU A 3 1.99 10.02 19.25
N GLY A 4 2.24 10.79 18.19
CA GLY A 4 3.37 10.56 17.29
C GLY A 4 4.73 10.57 17.99
N ASP A 5 4.94 11.48 18.94
CA ASP A 5 6.20 11.55 19.70
C ASP A 5 6.39 10.34 20.63
N ALA A 6 5.29 9.84 21.19
CA ALA A 6 5.30 8.63 22.01
C ALA A 6 5.59 7.40 21.16
N ILE A 7 4.95 7.28 19.98
CA ILE A 7 5.20 6.22 19.00
C ILE A 7 6.67 6.23 18.58
N GLY A 8 7.20 7.38 18.17
CA GLY A 8 8.57 7.48 17.67
C GLY A 8 9.64 7.07 18.69
N ARG A 9 9.36 7.22 19.99
CA ARG A 9 10.27 6.79 21.08
C ARG A 9 10.04 5.36 21.54
N ASN A 10 8.87 4.78 21.26
CA ASN A 10 8.52 3.46 21.75
C ASN A 10 9.25 2.38 20.93
N GLN A 11 10.08 1.58 21.61
CA GLN A 11 10.90 0.52 21.01
C GLN A 11 10.35 -0.90 21.28
N THR A 12 9.19 -1.02 21.93
CA THR A 12 8.62 -2.31 22.36
C THR A 12 7.25 -2.61 21.77
N LEU A 13 6.49 -1.58 21.40
CA LEU A 13 5.14 -1.71 20.86
C LEU A 13 5.19 -2.19 19.40
N THR A 14 4.74 -3.41 19.18
CA THR A 14 4.78 -4.05 17.85
C THR A 14 3.48 -3.95 17.07
N ARG A 15 2.35 -3.72 17.77
CA ARG A 15 1.01 -3.64 17.19
C ARG A 15 0.22 -2.51 17.83
N LEU A 16 -0.47 -1.72 17.01
CA LEU A 16 -1.33 -0.64 17.47
C LEU A 16 -2.62 -0.59 16.67
N ASN A 17 -3.75 -0.54 17.38
CA ASN A 17 -5.06 -0.33 16.80
C ASN A 17 -5.67 0.96 17.36
N LEU A 18 -5.99 1.91 16.48
CA LEU A 18 -6.66 3.17 16.81
C LEU A 18 -7.97 3.34 16.02
N SER A 19 -8.51 2.26 15.46
CA SER A 19 -9.74 2.29 14.67
C SER A 19 -10.91 2.91 15.43
N LEU A 20 -11.85 3.52 14.69
CA LEU A 20 -13.05 4.16 15.21
C LEU A 20 -12.78 5.33 16.17
N ASN A 21 -11.62 5.99 16.04
CA ASN A 21 -11.29 7.20 16.78
C ASN A 21 -11.19 8.39 15.83
N ASP A 22 -11.67 9.56 16.25
CA ASP A 22 -11.53 10.80 15.48
C ASP A 22 -10.09 11.34 15.60
N ILE A 23 -9.18 10.76 14.82
CA ILE A 23 -7.76 11.14 14.80
C ILE A 23 -7.57 12.44 14.01
N ALA A 24 -8.44 12.68 13.02
CA ALA A 24 -8.39 13.79 12.09
C ALA A 24 -7.06 13.82 11.26
N PRO A 25 -6.95 14.69 10.24
CA PRO A 25 -5.73 14.82 9.45
C PRO A 25 -4.48 15.18 10.27
N GLU A 26 -4.64 16.01 11.32
CA GLU A 26 -3.56 16.46 12.18
C GLU A 26 -2.98 15.33 13.02
N GLY A 27 -3.83 14.45 13.56
CA GLY A 27 -3.40 13.26 14.28
C GLY A 27 -2.72 12.26 13.34
N GLY A 28 -3.21 12.13 12.10
CA GLY A 28 -2.55 11.34 11.05
C GLY A 28 -1.14 11.83 10.75
N ALA A 29 -0.96 13.15 10.63
CA ALA A 29 0.35 13.77 10.43
C ALA A 29 1.29 13.60 11.64
N SER A 30 0.76 13.66 12.87
CA SER A 30 1.52 13.36 14.07
C SER A 30 2.01 11.92 14.07
N LEU A 31 1.12 10.96 13.81
CA LEU A 31 1.47 9.53 13.69
C LEU A 31 2.53 9.29 12.62
N ALA A 32 2.37 9.89 11.44
CA ALA A 32 3.35 9.80 10.36
C ALA A 32 4.75 10.26 10.78
N ARG A 33 4.85 11.34 11.55
CA ARG A 33 6.14 11.82 12.09
C ARG A 33 6.78 10.79 13.02
N GLY A 34 5.99 10.20 13.91
CA GLY A 34 6.44 9.12 14.80
C GLY A 34 6.90 7.88 14.04
N LEU A 35 6.16 7.49 13.01
CA LEU A 35 6.46 6.33 12.20
C LEU A 35 7.79 6.44 11.47
N ARG A 36 8.21 7.62 10.97
CA ARG A 36 9.47 7.76 10.23
C ARG A 36 10.71 7.20 10.96
N GLY A 37 10.74 7.29 12.29
CA GLY A 37 11.85 6.80 13.12
C GLY A 37 11.53 5.55 13.94
N ASN A 38 10.29 5.05 13.91
CA ASN A 38 9.90 3.88 14.70
C ASN A 38 10.32 2.59 13.98
N THR A 39 11.05 1.73 14.68
CA THR A 39 11.57 0.45 14.18
C THR A 39 10.92 -0.78 14.83
N SER A 40 10.06 -0.58 15.83
CA SER A 40 9.42 -1.64 16.62
C SER A 40 8.02 -1.98 16.14
N LEU A 41 7.28 -1.01 15.61
CA LEU A 41 5.90 -1.15 15.19
C LEU A 41 5.83 -1.85 13.84
N THR A 42 5.18 -3.01 13.83
CA THR A 42 5.03 -3.87 12.65
C THR A 42 3.60 -3.87 12.10
N GLN A 43 2.61 -3.53 12.92
CA GLN A 43 1.19 -3.51 12.54
C GLN A 43 0.49 -2.27 13.07
N LEU A 44 -0.21 -1.55 12.20
CA LEU A 44 -0.98 -0.36 12.53
C LEU A 44 -2.38 -0.42 11.89
N THR A 45 -3.42 -0.22 12.68
CA THR A 45 -4.82 -0.20 12.22
C THR A 45 -5.44 1.16 12.55
N LEU A 46 -5.96 1.84 11.53
CA LEU A 46 -6.53 3.19 11.55
C LEU A 46 -7.90 3.22 10.85
N VAL A 47 -8.72 2.17 10.96
CA VAL A 47 -10.00 2.09 10.24
C VAL A 47 -10.96 3.16 10.74
N ARG A 48 -11.58 3.92 9.83
CA ARG A 48 -12.54 5.00 10.14
C ARG A 48 -12.00 6.01 11.17
N CYS A 49 -10.83 6.57 10.88
CA CYS A 49 -10.17 7.53 11.75
C CYS A 49 -10.25 8.99 11.30
N GLY A 50 -10.92 9.28 10.19
CA GLY A 50 -11.08 10.64 9.67
C GLY A 50 -9.77 11.28 9.18
N LEU A 51 -8.80 10.47 8.70
CA LEU A 51 -7.47 10.97 8.33
C LEU A 51 -7.51 11.99 7.17
N GLY A 52 -8.48 11.86 6.26
CA GLY A 52 -8.61 12.72 5.09
C GLY A 52 -7.37 12.71 4.17
N PRO A 53 -7.34 13.60 3.16
CA PRO A 53 -6.22 13.67 2.21
C PRO A 53 -4.88 14.06 2.85
N GLY A 54 -4.91 15.02 3.78
CA GLY A 54 -3.70 15.48 4.46
C GLY A 54 -3.05 14.40 5.33
N GLY A 55 -3.85 13.68 6.13
CA GLY A 55 -3.36 12.58 6.95
C GLY A 55 -2.88 11.39 6.11
N GLY A 56 -3.62 11.06 5.04
CA GLY A 56 -3.23 10.02 4.09
C GLY A 56 -1.91 10.30 3.38
N ARG A 57 -1.72 11.54 2.91
CA ARG A 57 -0.46 11.97 2.30
C ARG A 57 0.71 11.86 3.27
N ALA A 58 0.55 12.37 4.50
CA ALA A 58 1.61 12.33 5.51
C ALA A 58 2.03 10.89 5.84
N LEU A 59 1.06 9.98 5.98
CA LEU A 59 1.32 8.56 6.21
C LEU A 59 2.04 7.92 5.02
N GLY A 60 1.58 8.15 3.79
CA GLY A 60 2.24 7.66 2.58
C GLY A 60 3.71 8.10 2.49
N GLU A 61 3.98 9.39 2.70
CA GLU A 61 5.35 9.93 2.69
C GLU A 61 6.23 9.35 3.82
N ALA A 62 5.68 9.09 5.00
CA ALA A 62 6.42 8.44 6.08
C ALA A 62 6.82 7.01 5.71
N LEU A 63 5.91 6.29 5.05
CA LEU A 63 6.13 4.91 4.63
C LEU A 63 7.21 4.81 3.55
N GLU A 64 7.41 5.80 2.69
CA GLU A 64 8.54 5.78 1.73
C GLU A 64 9.90 5.51 2.40
N THR A 65 10.04 5.89 3.68
CA THR A 65 11.24 5.69 4.49
C THR A 65 11.14 4.57 5.53
N ASN A 66 9.95 4.29 6.07
CA ASN A 66 9.78 3.25 7.09
C ASN A 66 9.72 1.84 6.46
N ARG A 67 10.67 0.98 6.84
CA ARG A 67 10.78 -0.43 6.39
C ARG A 67 10.35 -1.46 7.43
N HIS A 68 9.95 -1.03 8.62
CA HIS A 68 9.64 -1.89 9.75
C HIS A 68 8.14 -2.18 9.88
N LEU A 69 7.30 -1.27 9.41
CA LEU A 69 5.86 -1.49 9.34
C LEU A 69 5.57 -2.51 8.23
N LEU A 70 4.94 -3.63 8.60
CA LEU A 70 4.62 -4.74 7.71
C LEU A 70 3.14 -4.76 7.34
N SER A 71 2.27 -4.18 8.18
CA SER A 71 0.83 -4.12 7.93
C SER A 71 0.27 -2.77 8.33
N LEU A 72 -0.48 -2.17 7.40
CA LEU A 72 -1.24 -0.95 7.64
C LEU A 72 -2.67 -1.09 7.11
N ASP A 73 -3.64 -0.82 7.97
CA ASP A 73 -5.04 -0.72 7.58
C ASP A 73 -5.52 0.72 7.76
N VAL A 74 -5.93 1.35 6.66
CA VAL A 74 -6.48 2.72 6.62
C VAL A 74 -7.84 2.73 5.93
N GLU A 75 -8.62 1.65 6.04
CA GLU A 75 -9.95 1.61 5.43
C GLU A 75 -10.88 2.73 5.94
N GLN A 76 -11.72 3.25 5.04
CA GLN A 76 -12.77 4.24 5.35
C GLN A 76 -12.26 5.55 5.97
N ASN A 77 -11.20 6.14 5.40
CA ASN A 77 -10.57 7.37 5.90
C ASN A 77 -10.64 8.57 4.96
N ASP A 78 -11.30 8.46 3.81
CA ASP A 78 -11.41 9.57 2.84
C ASP A 78 -10.03 10.14 2.43
N LEU A 79 -9.03 9.26 2.23
CA LEU A 79 -7.66 9.65 1.86
C LEU A 79 -7.60 10.42 0.53
N GLY A 80 -8.60 10.24 -0.32
CA GLY A 80 -8.68 10.85 -1.63
C GLY A 80 -7.49 10.50 -2.51
N VAL A 81 -7.36 11.25 -3.60
CA VAL A 81 -6.31 11.06 -4.61
C VAL A 81 -4.93 11.33 -4.02
N GLU A 82 -4.77 12.37 -3.21
CA GLU A 82 -3.45 12.76 -2.67
C GLU A 82 -2.87 11.69 -1.76
N GLY A 83 -3.70 11.14 -0.85
CA GLY A 83 -3.33 10.02 -0.02
C GLY A 83 -3.03 8.80 -0.87
N GLY A 84 -3.91 8.47 -1.82
CA GLY A 84 -3.69 7.38 -2.78
C GLY A 84 -2.34 7.45 -3.47
N VAL A 85 -2.02 8.57 -4.13
CA VAL A 85 -0.73 8.79 -4.83
C VAL A 85 0.47 8.62 -3.89
N ALA A 86 0.39 9.15 -2.66
CA ALA A 86 1.46 8.97 -1.68
C ALA A 86 1.66 7.50 -1.28
N PHE A 87 0.56 6.76 -1.05
CA PHE A 87 0.61 5.32 -0.85
C PHE A 87 1.15 4.57 -2.06
N GLY A 88 0.83 5.01 -3.28
CA GLY A 88 1.35 4.41 -4.52
C GLY A 88 2.87 4.50 -4.60
N ARG A 89 3.44 5.66 -4.26
CA ARG A 89 4.90 5.83 -4.17
C ARG A 89 5.51 4.98 -3.05
N ALA A 90 4.88 4.96 -1.87
CA ALA A 90 5.35 4.15 -0.75
C ALA A 90 5.39 2.66 -1.10
N LEU A 91 4.35 2.13 -1.75
CA LEU A 91 4.27 0.74 -2.19
C LEU A 91 5.23 0.41 -3.33
N ALA A 92 5.61 1.41 -4.15
CA ALA A 92 6.63 1.23 -5.17
C ALA A 92 8.03 1.01 -4.57
N VAL A 93 8.30 1.56 -3.37
CA VAL A 93 9.61 1.42 -2.68
C VAL A 93 9.62 0.39 -1.55
N ASN A 94 8.46 0.11 -0.94
CA ASN A 94 8.29 -0.86 0.13
C ASN A 94 7.76 -2.20 -0.39
N THR A 95 8.63 -3.19 -0.44
CA THR A 95 8.29 -4.53 -0.93
C THR A 95 7.74 -5.47 0.13
N SER A 96 7.67 -5.06 1.39
CA SER A 96 7.24 -5.89 2.54
C SER A 96 5.95 -5.41 3.20
N LEU A 97 5.36 -4.30 2.74
CA LEU A 97 4.20 -3.67 3.37
C LEU A 97 2.87 -4.22 2.78
N ALA A 98 2.05 -4.84 3.62
CA ALA A 98 0.67 -5.16 3.32
C ALA A 98 -0.24 -3.97 3.68
N THR A 99 -1.10 -3.54 2.75
CA THR A 99 -1.96 -2.35 2.95
C THR A 99 -3.43 -2.62 2.63
N GLY A 100 -4.30 -2.26 3.57
CA GLY A 100 -5.75 -2.15 3.38
C GLY A 100 -6.14 -0.69 3.13
N MET A 101 -6.68 -0.40 1.95
CA MET A 101 -7.09 0.96 1.53
C MET A 101 -8.52 0.99 1.01
N ARG A 102 -9.39 0.06 1.38
CA ARG A 102 -10.80 0.03 0.98
C ARG A 102 -11.54 1.32 1.37
N SER A 103 -12.45 1.78 0.52
CA SER A 103 -13.34 2.92 0.81
C SER A 103 -12.61 4.23 1.12
N ASN A 104 -11.59 4.60 0.32
CA ASN A 104 -10.80 5.81 0.54
C ASN A 104 -10.93 6.87 -0.56
N ARG A 105 -11.86 6.69 -1.51
CA ARG A 105 -12.11 7.61 -2.64
C ARG A 105 -10.83 7.96 -3.43
N ILE A 106 -9.91 7.01 -3.54
CA ILE A 106 -8.63 7.20 -4.26
C ILE A 106 -8.85 7.47 -5.75
N GLY A 107 -9.92 6.95 -6.32
CA GLY A 107 -10.29 7.05 -7.73
C GLY A 107 -11.16 8.25 -8.11
N TYR A 108 -11.54 9.10 -7.16
CA TYR A 108 -12.45 10.22 -7.43
C TYR A 108 -11.80 11.24 -8.40
N GLY A 109 -12.26 11.22 -9.66
CA GLY A 109 -11.77 12.06 -10.77
C GLY A 109 -10.96 11.29 -11.82
N LEU A 110 -11.42 11.31 -13.07
CA LEU A 110 -10.91 10.51 -14.20
C LEU A 110 -9.39 10.64 -14.44
N GLU A 111 -8.84 11.86 -14.35
CA GLU A 111 -7.40 12.10 -14.54
C GLU A 111 -6.56 11.64 -13.34
N ARG A 112 -7.17 11.62 -12.16
CA ARG A 112 -6.50 11.47 -10.87
C ARG A 112 -6.32 10.02 -10.44
N ALA A 113 -7.24 9.13 -10.80
CA ALA A 113 -7.07 7.68 -10.61
C ALA A 113 -5.82 7.14 -11.34
N THR A 114 -5.47 7.73 -12.49
CA THR A 114 -4.25 7.37 -13.22
C THR A 114 -2.97 7.76 -12.50
N ALA A 115 -3.01 8.78 -11.63
CA ALA A 115 -1.84 9.24 -10.88
C ALA A 115 -1.41 8.21 -9.83
N PHE A 116 -2.36 7.54 -9.17
CA PHE A 116 -2.05 6.45 -8.26
C PHE A 116 -1.43 5.25 -8.99
N ALA A 117 -2.00 4.88 -10.13
CA ALA A 117 -1.44 3.83 -10.98
C ALA A 117 -0.01 4.15 -11.44
N LYS A 118 0.24 5.38 -11.90
CA LYS A 118 1.60 5.85 -12.25
C LYS A 118 2.54 5.87 -11.04
N ALA A 119 2.04 6.18 -9.85
CA ALA A 119 2.84 6.15 -8.63
C ALA A 119 3.32 4.72 -8.29
N LEU A 120 2.49 3.70 -8.57
CA LEU A 120 2.85 2.28 -8.45
C LEU A 120 3.80 1.77 -9.54
N GLU A 121 3.89 2.49 -10.65
CA GLU A 121 4.71 2.15 -11.81
C GLU A 121 6.19 2.50 -11.62
N VAL A 122 6.51 3.36 -10.65
CA VAL A 122 7.88 3.82 -10.38
C VAL A 122 8.77 2.64 -9.98
N LYS A 123 9.42 2.02 -10.96
CA LYS A 123 10.53 1.10 -10.74
C LYS A 123 11.71 1.88 -10.16
N SER A 124 12.17 1.44 -9.00
CA SER A 124 13.61 1.23 -8.85
C SER A 124 13.87 -0.28 -8.94
N PRO A 125 14.92 -0.73 -9.65
CA PRO A 125 15.30 -2.13 -9.66
C PRO A 125 15.93 -2.44 -8.30
N LEU A 126 15.13 -2.83 -7.30
CA LEU A 126 15.70 -3.47 -6.11
C LEU A 126 15.92 -4.95 -6.42
N THR A 127 16.93 -5.16 -7.27
CA THR A 127 17.82 -6.30 -7.16
C THR A 127 18.36 -6.31 -5.74
N CYS A 128 18.02 -7.34 -4.97
CA CYS A 128 18.76 -7.85 -3.82
C CYS A 128 19.64 -6.83 -3.07
N LEU A 129 19.06 -5.85 -2.37
CA LEU A 129 19.81 -5.15 -1.34
C LEU A 129 19.74 -6.01 -0.08
N GLY A 130 20.81 -6.78 0.12
CA GLY A 130 21.03 -7.81 1.14
C GLY A 130 20.40 -7.52 2.49
N MET A 131 19.13 -7.90 2.64
CA MET A 131 18.48 -8.06 3.93
C MET A 131 18.21 -9.54 4.07
N SER A 132 18.86 -10.14 5.07
CA SER A 132 18.65 -11.51 5.49
C SER A 132 17.15 -11.75 5.58
N VAL A 133 16.62 -12.52 4.63
CA VAL A 133 15.25 -13.01 4.66
C VAL A 133 15.15 -13.87 5.91
N THR A 134 14.68 -13.29 7.02
CA THR A 134 14.18 -14.08 8.12
C THR A 134 13.07 -14.93 7.53
N ARG A 135 13.31 -16.23 7.48
CA ARG A 135 12.61 -17.28 6.72
C ARG A 135 11.13 -17.45 7.08
N GLU A 136 10.50 -16.52 7.80
CA GLU A 136 9.25 -16.75 8.50
C GLU A 136 8.06 -15.89 8.06
N LEU A 137 8.23 -14.90 7.17
CA LEU A 137 7.10 -14.23 6.54
C LEU A 137 7.32 -14.10 5.03
N VAL A 138 7.10 -15.19 4.28
CA VAL A 138 6.54 -15.05 2.93
C VAL A 138 5.05 -14.72 3.13
N ALA A 139 4.77 -13.59 3.77
CA ALA A 139 3.42 -13.10 3.90
C ALA A 139 3.02 -12.64 2.50
N HIS A 140 2.03 -13.34 1.95
CA HIS A 140 1.22 -12.83 0.88
C HIS A 140 0.94 -11.34 1.14
N LEU A 141 1.34 -10.46 0.24
CA LEU A 141 1.06 -9.02 0.33
C LEU A 141 -0.34 -8.80 -0.26
N PRO A 142 -1.42 -8.69 0.55
CA PRO A 142 -2.71 -8.24 0.06
C PRO A 142 -2.67 -6.72 -0.14
N LEU A 143 -3.20 -6.29 -1.28
CA LEU A 143 -3.56 -4.90 -1.54
C LEU A 143 -5.08 -4.85 -1.71
N ASN A 144 -5.77 -4.27 -0.73
CA ASN A 144 -7.21 -4.07 -0.80
C ASN A 144 -7.52 -2.65 -1.26
N LEU A 145 -8.03 -2.52 -2.48
CA LEU A 145 -8.45 -1.26 -3.09
C LEU A 145 -9.95 -1.25 -3.38
N ALA A 146 -10.73 -2.16 -2.77
CA ALA A 146 -12.16 -2.19 -3.00
C ALA A 146 -12.84 -0.85 -2.66
N GLN A 147 -13.95 -0.51 -3.33
CA GLN A 147 -14.72 0.71 -3.02
C GLN A 147 -13.93 2.02 -3.10
N ASN A 148 -13.00 2.14 -4.04
CA ASN A 148 -12.22 3.37 -4.26
C ASN A 148 -12.65 4.19 -5.47
N GLU A 149 -13.75 3.82 -6.12
CA GLU A 149 -14.33 4.58 -7.24
C GLU A 149 -13.32 4.81 -8.39
N LEU A 150 -12.46 3.81 -8.68
CA LEU A 150 -11.40 3.93 -9.70
C LEU A 150 -11.94 4.23 -11.11
N GLY A 151 -13.13 3.74 -11.44
CA GLY A 151 -13.71 3.84 -12.78
C GLY A 151 -12.95 3.02 -13.83
N ALA A 152 -13.45 3.03 -15.07
CA ALA A 152 -12.83 2.29 -16.17
C ALA A 152 -11.41 2.75 -16.50
N VAL A 153 -11.18 4.06 -16.52
CA VAL A 153 -9.87 4.67 -16.81
C VAL A 153 -8.85 4.36 -15.71
N GLY A 154 -9.26 4.48 -14.43
CA GLY A 154 -8.40 4.14 -13.30
C GLY A 154 -8.07 2.65 -13.25
N GLY A 155 -9.04 1.78 -13.53
CA GLY A 155 -8.82 0.34 -13.65
C GLY A 155 -7.83 -0.03 -14.77
N ALA A 156 -7.99 0.56 -15.96
CA ALA A 156 -7.07 0.34 -17.08
C ALA A 156 -5.65 0.86 -16.80
N ALA A 157 -5.53 2.04 -16.17
CA ALA A 157 -4.23 2.57 -15.76
C ALA A 157 -3.56 1.68 -14.71
N PHE A 158 -4.33 1.17 -13.74
CA PHE A 158 -3.84 0.24 -12.73
C PHE A 158 -3.35 -1.06 -13.35
N ALA A 159 -4.09 -1.61 -14.31
CA ALA A 159 -3.67 -2.76 -15.08
C ALA A 159 -2.35 -2.54 -15.83
N ALA A 160 -2.21 -1.38 -16.49
CA ALA A 160 -0.98 -1.00 -17.17
C ALA A 160 0.20 -0.89 -16.19
N ALA A 161 -0.01 -0.31 -15.01
CA ALA A 161 1.01 -0.22 -13.96
C ALA A 161 1.44 -1.60 -13.45
N LEU A 162 0.50 -2.51 -13.18
CA LEU A 162 0.80 -3.91 -12.83
C LEU A 162 1.58 -4.63 -13.94
N ARG A 163 1.22 -4.37 -15.21
CA ARG A 163 1.93 -4.91 -16.37
C ARG A 163 3.36 -4.39 -16.47
N ARG A 164 3.66 -3.16 -16.03
CA ARG A 164 5.02 -2.61 -16.13
C ARG A 164 5.85 -2.91 -14.87
N ASN A 165 5.21 -3.22 -13.75
CA ASN A 165 5.88 -3.62 -12.52
C ASN A 165 6.23 -5.14 -12.52
N THR A 166 7.46 -5.47 -12.94
CA THR A 166 7.96 -6.85 -13.01
C THR A 166 8.09 -7.56 -11.66
N GLY A 167 8.02 -6.84 -10.54
CA GLY A 167 7.96 -7.41 -9.19
C GLY A 167 6.57 -7.96 -8.82
N LEU A 168 5.50 -7.43 -9.43
CA LEU A 168 4.12 -7.90 -9.26
C LEU A 168 3.70 -8.97 -10.28
N ARG A 169 4.42 -9.10 -11.41
CA ARG A 169 4.04 -9.98 -12.53
C ARG A 169 4.18 -11.49 -12.30
N ARG A 170 4.92 -11.94 -11.29
CA ARG A 170 5.19 -13.39 -11.09
C ARG A 170 4.14 -14.10 -10.23
N ASN A 171 2.85 -13.82 -10.47
CA ASN A 171 1.77 -14.59 -9.82
C ASN A 171 0.68 -15.09 -10.77
N SER A 172 0.86 -14.98 -12.10
CA SER A 172 -0.22 -15.35 -13.03
C SER A 172 0.15 -16.35 -14.14
N THR A 173 1.39 -16.82 -14.23
CA THR A 173 1.75 -17.81 -15.27
C THR A 173 2.85 -18.75 -14.81
N CYS A 174 2.48 -19.98 -14.47
CA CYS A 174 3.20 -21.14 -14.98
C CYS A 174 2.26 -22.34 -15.05
N GLY A 175 1.73 -22.59 -16.26
CA GLY A 175 1.47 -23.96 -16.67
C GLY A 175 2.76 -24.76 -16.45
N ALA A 176 2.62 -25.88 -15.76
CA ALA A 176 3.71 -26.78 -15.49
C ALA A 176 4.23 -27.37 -16.81
N THR A 177 5.47 -27.06 -17.18
CA THR A 177 6.34 -28.02 -17.86
C THR A 177 7.75 -27.90 -17.29
N SER A 178 8.10 -28.95 -16.54
CA SER A 178 9.43 -29.51 -16.26
C SER A 178 10.68 -28.64 -16.37
N SER A 179 11.47 -28.76 -15.30
CA SER A 179 12.92 -28.53 -15.21
C SER A 179 13.43 -27.10 -15.35
N ASP A 180 13.35 -26.32 -14.27
CA ASP A 180 14.59 -25.81 -13.67
C ASP A 180 14.42 -25.44 -12.18
N ARG A 181 15.15 -26.15 -11.32
CA ARG A 181 15.26 -25.86 -9.89
C ARG A 181 16.26 -24.73 -9.74
N THR A 182 15.79 -23.53 -9.42
CA THR A 182 16.27 -22.58 -8.38
C THR A 182 15.53 -21.25 -8.57
N VAL A 183 14.20 -21.25 -8.45
CA VAL A 183 13.43 -20.00 -8.47
C VAL A 183 13.54 -19.38 -7.08
N ALA A 184 14.40 -18.39 -6.93
CA ALA A 184 14.31 -17.45 -5.83
C ALA A 184 12.86 -16.95 -5.74
N ARG A 185 12.13 -17.38 -4.70
CA ARG A 185 10.76 -16.95 -4.42
C ARG A 185 10.77 -15.44 -4.21
N GLN A 186 10.43 -14.69 -5.25
CA GLN A 186 10.30 -13.25 -5.16
C GLN A 186 8.99 -12.90 -4.44
N SER A 187 9.08 -11.99 -3.47
CA SER A 187 7.96 -11.41 -2.74
C SER A 187 7.25 -10.38 -3.62
N GLY A 188 6.31 -10.84 -4.44
CA GLY A 188 5.41 -10.01 -5.24
C GLY A 188 4.03 -9.87 -4.59
N LEU A 189 3.21 -8.94 -5.10
CA LEU A 189 1.78 -8.86 -4.72
C LEU A 189 1.09 -10.18 -5.08
N THR A 190 0.46 -10.82 -4.10
CA THR A 190 -0.16 -12.16 -4.29
C THR A 190 -1.68 -12.13 -4.22
N ARG A 191 -2.25 -11.07 -3.65
CA ARG A 191 -3.70 -10.85 -3.60
C ARG A 191 -3.98 -9.37 -3.87
N LEU A 192 -4.87 -9.12 -4.82
CA LEU A 192 -5.35 -7.81 -5.19
C LEU A 192 -6.88 -7.84 -5.18
N ASP A 193 -7.49 -6.97 -4.38
CA ASP A 193 -8.94 -6.78 -4.37
C ASP A 193 -9.29 -5.43 -5.00
N LEU A 194 -9.96 -5.49 -6.16
CA LEU A 194 -10.49 -4.34 -6.89
C LEU A 194 -12.02 -4.32 -6.91
N SER A 195 -12.69 -5.08 -6.03
CA SER A 195 -14.15 -5.16 -6.01
C SER A 195 -14.80 -3.78 -5.82
N ASP A 196 -15.99 -3.59 -6.42
CA ASP A 196 -16.79 -2.38 -6.23
C ASP A 196 -16.06 -1.06 -6.58
N ASN A 197 -15.36 -1.03 -7.73
CA ASN A 197 -14.62 0.14 -8.22
C ASN A 197 -15.18 0.75 -9.51
N ALA A 198 -16.36 0.30 -9.96
CA ALA A 198 -16.98 0.74 -11.22
C ALA A 198 -16.05 0.65 -12.46
N ILE A 199 -15.25 -0.42 -12.54
CA ILE A 199 -14.23 -0.62 -13.60
C ILE A 199 -14.86 -0.82 -14.99
N GLY A 200 -16.07 -1.38 -15.08
CA GLY A 200 -16.74 -1.64 -16.37
C GLY A 200 -16.02 -2.67 -17.26
N SER A 201 -16.63 -3.02 -18.39
CA SER A 201 -16.10 -4.01 -19.35
C SER A 201 -14.74 -3.59 -19.91
N ASP A 202 -14.57 -2.30 -20.19
CA ASP A 202 -13.39 -1.77 -20.87
C ASP A 202 -12.18 -1.78 -19.94
N GLY A 203 -12.39 -1.43 -18.66
CA GLY A 203 -11.36 -1.54 -17.63
C GLY A 203 -11.01 -3.00 -17.31
N VAL A 204 -11.97 -3.93 -17.38
CA VAL A 204 -11.70 -5.37 -17.23
C VAL A 204 -10.92 -5.93 -18.40
N SER A 205 -11.22 -5.53 -19.64
CA SER A 205 -10.46 -5.95 -20.83
C SER A 205 -8.99 -5.50 -20.80
N SER A 206 -8.71 -4.44 -20.03
CA SER A 206 -7.38 -3.88 -19.84
C SER A 206 -6.57 -4.55 -18.72
N LEU A 207 -7.21 -5.24 -17.77
CA LEU A 207 -6.61 -6.02 -16.67
C LEU A 207 -5.94 -7.28 -17.21
#